data_AF-A0A2E3N4J4-F1
#
_entry.id   AF-A0A2E3N4J4-F1
#
_cell.length_a   1.000
_cell.length_b   1.000
_cell.length_c   1.000
_cell.angle_alpha   90.00
_cell.angle_beta   90.00
_cell.angle_gamma   90.00
#
_symmetry.space_group_name_H-M   'P 1'
#
loop_
_entity.id
_entity.type
_entity.pdbx_description
1 polymer ?
#
loop_
_entity_poly.entity_id
_entity_poly.type
_entity_poly.pdbx_seq_one_letter_code
_entity_poly.pdbx_strand_id
1 'polypeptide(L)'
;MFLSFACVTSFFSCAEKKSVESKIQKARIKTQNDWEVKPVNQLSQDIILKYSKINSCYLPLLKDSSFYNPNFKVGFDWSDLFNDILSIDSEYRNRYLVGDLMTLDENLESRGIKEKNPDLSKLIDFKKYDNKLFELFDKAEQSEDDKKILFQYIRKNYPNDTIALNNFYEKVWRFKTPPYQRKFSVMRNKVYASGQRICLCEAYRDTLLLVAQYATSSKRLTPIIDKDSSGNTISTKHIEYLPIEKRRSYYASLYRITSKNWETDRVYENADMVHDNKVGGGNQRITFYKGNAQLPNFLLMEPSIEYPKAMRSNGIHEVALRELSRGMLGTANSIGCIRLSDFGSKFTRWWIPQSANFFVLYKENRYHKELSKEDIQEELPFRNEKEGNLFREWLHNEKPLKAKQLDVDIDGSFDNGFILDAYNLYGEEYEKKRK
;
A
#
# COMPACT_ATOMS: atom_id res chain seq x y z
N MET A 1 35.83 -58.27 74.60
CA MET A 1 35.89 -58.14 76.07
C MET A 1 34.77 -57.19 76.47
N PHE A 2 33.75 -57.71 77.17
CA PHE A 2 32.75 -57.03 78.02
C PHE A 2 31.86 -55.93 77.39
N LEU A 3 30.55 -56.13 77.23
CA LEU A 3 29.41 -56.05 78.20
C LEU A 3 28.66 -54.71 77.96
N SER A 4 27.50 -54.66 77.31
CA SER A 4 26.13 -54.97 77.77
C SER A 4 25.39 -53.79 78.44
N PHE A 5 24.08 -53.72 78.15
CA PHE A 5 23.00 -52.98 78.84
C PHE A 5 22.98 -51.43 78.73
N ALA A 6 21.85 -50.72 78.66
CA ALA A 6 20.44 -51.06 78.79
C ALA A 6 19.54 -50.02 78.07
N CYS A 7 18.34 -50.50 77.78
CA CYS A 7 17.16 -49.80 77.29
C CYS A 7 16.53 -48.87 78.35
N VAL A 8 16.01 -47.70 77.94
CA VAL A 8 14.77 -47.14 78.51
C VAL A 8 13.90 -46.61 77.38
N THR A 9 12.78 -47.29 77.22
CA THR A 9 11.56 -46.93 76.51
C THR A 9 10.85 -45.74 77.16
N SER A 10 10.28 -44.82 76.38
CA SER A 10 8.81 -44.70 76.25
C SER A 10 8.36 -43.37 75.61
N PHE A 11 7.70 -43.50 74.46
CA PHE A 11 6.45 -42.84 74.05
C PHE A 11 6.34 -41.31 74.15
N PHE A 12 6.29 -40.62 72.99
CA PHE A 12 5.01 -40.17 72.41
C PHE A 12 5.20 -39.64 70.98
N SER A 13 4.34 -40.15 70.08
CA SER A 13 3.85 -39.58 68.81
C SER A 13 4.75 -39.58 67.55
N CYS A 14 4.44 -40.56 66.68
CA CYS A 14 4.31 -40.42 65.21
C CYS A 14 3.65 -39.08 64.84
N ALA A 15 3.83 -38.42 63.70
CA ALA A 15 4.24 -38.73 62.33
C ALA A 15 4.65 -37.35 61.71
N GLU A 16 5.38 -37.16 60.63
CA GLU A 16 5.80 -37.98 59.52
C GLU A 16 6.89 -37.19 58.78
N LYS A 17 8.09 -37.75 58.64
CA LYS A 17 9.14 -37.24 57.76
C LYS A 17 8.72 -37.46 56.31
N LYS A 18 8.08 -36.46 55.68
CA LYS A 18 8.00 -36.30 54.21
C LYS A 18 7.89 -34.83 53.84
N SER A 19 9.00 -34.08 53.84
CA SER A 19 8.96 -32.70 53.29
C SER A 19 10.30 -32.12 52.80
N VAL A 20 11.29 -32.94 52.43
CA VAL A 20 12.59 -32.40 51.95
C VAL A 20 12.93 -32.73 50.49
N GLU A 21 12.18 -33.61 49.82
CA GLU A 21 12.41 -33.94 48.39
C GLU A 21 11.42 -33.29 47.39
N SER A 22 10.58 -32.33 47.81
CA SER A 22 9.64 -31.65 46.90
C SER A 22 9.98 -30.19 46.56
N LYS A 23 11.16 -29.70 46.96
CA LYS A 23 11.55 -28.29 46.74
C LYS A 23 12.66 -28.05 45.71
N ILE A 24 13.20 -29.10 45.06
CA ILE A 24 14.24 -28.96 44.02
C ILE A 24 13.68 -29.12 42.59
N GLN A 25 12.38 -29.37 42.43
CA GLN A 25 11.72 -29.49 41.12
C GLN A 25 10.76 -28.32 40.80
N LYS A 26 11.05 -27.11 41.32
CA LYS A 26 10.36 -25.86 40.95
C LYS A 26 11.31 -24.72 40.55
N ALA A 27 12.54 -25.05 40.18
CA ALA A 27 13.38 -24.19 39.34
C ALA A 27 13.43 -24.78 37.93
N ARG A 28 12.26 -24.95 37.31
CA ARG A 28 12.20 -25.17 35.87
C ARG A 28 12.63 -23.85 35.24
N ILE A 29 13.85 -23.87 34.74
CA ILE A 29 14.47 -22.85 33.91
C ILE A 29 13.38 -22.29 32.96
N LYS A 30 12.97 -21.04 33.18
CA LYS A 30 12.18 -20.26 32.22
C LYS A 30 13.10 -19.91 31.05
N THR A 31 13.34 -20.88 30.18
CA THR A 31 13.91 -20.65 28.85
C THR A 31 12.94 -21.23 27.83
N GLN A 32 11.87 -20.48 27.55
CA GLN A 32 11.25 -20.44 26.24
C GLN A 32 10.32 -19.23 26.19
N ASN A 33 10.47 -18.44 25.13
CA ASN A 33 9.69 -17.24 24.81
C ASN A 33 8.20 -17.55 24.63
N ASP A 34 7.45 -17.71 25.72
CA ASP A 34 6.01 -17.50 25.73
C ASP A 34 5.74 -16.01 25.99
N TRP A 35 6.08 -15.16 25.02
CA TRP A 35 5.41 -13.87 24.93
C TRP A 35 4.02 -14.19 24.39
N GLU A 36 3.05 -14.35 25.29
CA GLU A 36 1.65 -14.52 24.90
C GLU A 36 1.28 -13.37 23.94
N VAL A 37 1.02 -13.72 22.68
CA VAL A 37 0.80 -12.73 21.63
C VAL A 37 -0.49 -11.99 21.97
N LYS A 38 -0.34 -10.72 22.39
CA LYS A 38 -1.48 -9.93 22.82
C LYS A 38 -2.37 -9.61 21.61
N PRO A 39 -3.70 -9.78 21.74
CA PRO A 39 -4.64 -9.29 20.76
C PRO A 39 -4.45 -7.80 20.46
N VAL A 40 -4.66 -7.40 19.21
CA VAL A 40 -4.50 -6.00 18.74
C VAL A 40 -5.35 -5.04 19.57
N ASN A 41 -6.57 -5.44 19.93
CA ASN A 41 -7.48 -4.64 20.75
C ASN A 41 -7.04 -4.46 22.22
N GLN A 42 -5.97 -5.14 22.66
CA GLN A 42 -5.38 -5.01 23.99
C GLN A 42 -4.02 -4.32 23.99
N LEU A 43 -3.54 -3.84 22.84
CA LEU A 43 -2.26 -3.14 22.74
C LEU A 43 -2.35 -1.75 23.37
N SER A 44 -1.31 -1.33 24.10
CA SER A 44 -1.21 0.05 24.59
C SER A 44 -0.87 1.01 23.46
N GLN A 45 -1.16 2.30 23.66
CA GLN A 45 -0.86 3.34 22.68
C GLN A 45 0.64 3.45 22.37
N ASP A 46 1.52 3.21 23.34
CA ASP A 46 2.97 3.16 23.11
C ASP A 46 3.39 2.04 22.16
N ILE A 47 2.74 0.88 22.23
CA ILE A 47 3.00 -0.25 21.33
C ILE A 47 2.43 0.06 19.95
N ILE A 48 1.20 0.57 19.88
CA ILE A 48 0.57 0.99 18.61
C ILE A 48 1.44 2.05 17.91
N LEU A 49 1.95 3.04 18.64
CA LEU A 49 2.87 4.05 18.10
C LEU A 49 4.15 3.43 17.55
N LYS A 50 4.77 2.49 18.27
CA LYS A 50 5.98 1.80 17.79
C LYS A 50 5.69 1.00 16.52
N TYR A 51 4.56 0.28 16.49
CA TYR A 51 4.16 -0.50 15.32
C TYR A 51 3.78 0.39 14.13
N SER A 52 3.14 1.53 14.36
CA SER A 52 2.72 2.44 13.29
C SER A 52 3.90 3.10 12.57
N LYS A 53 5.08 3.18 13.21
CA LYS A 53 6.32 3.67 12.55
C LYS A 53 6.85 2.70 11.50
N ILE A 54 6.62 1.40 11.66
CA ILE A 54 7.10 0.35 10.75
C ILE A 54 5.99 -0.19 9.83
N ASN A 55 4.73 -0.10 10.27
CA ASN A 55 3.57 -0.60 9.57
C ASN A 55 2.39 0.36 9.74
N SER A 56 2.13 1.14 8.69
CA SER A 56 1.07 2.15 8.68
C SER A 56 -0.33 1.58 8.90
N CYS A 57 -0.55 0.26 8.80
CA CYS A 57 -1.83 -0.38 9.13
C CYS A 57 -2.25 -0.15 10.60
N TYR A 58 -1.31 0.14 11.50
CA TYR A 58 -1.62 0.47 12.89
C TYR A 58 -2.01 1.94 13.12
N LEU A 59 -1.76 2.85 12.15
CA LEU A 59 -2.03 4.28 12.31
C LEU A 59 -3.49 4.60 12.71
N PRO A 60 -4.53 3.94 12.16
CA PRO A 60 -5.92 4.24 12.54
C PRO A 60 -6.20 4.06 14.03
N LEU A 61 -5.48 3.17 14.72
CA LEU A 61 -5.68 2.86 16.14
C LEU A 61 -4.98 3.83 17.09
N LEU A 62 -4.14 4.73 16.55
CA LEU A 62 -3.38 5.68 17.35
C LEU A 62 -4.30 6.82 17.84
N LYS A 63 -4.34 7.04 19.15
CA LYS A 63 -5.11 8.13 19.77
C LYS A 63 -4.28 9.43 19.88
N ASP A 64 -3.62 9.80 18.78
CA ASP A 64 -2.85 11.05 18.66
C ASP A 64 -3.61 12.05 17.78
N SER A 65 -4.13 13.12 18.40
CA SER A 65 -4.97 14.12 17.74
C SER A 65 -4.29 14.83 16.57
N SER A 66 -2.95 14.87 16.53
CA SER A 66 -2.21 15.54 15.44
C SER A 66 -2.36 14.86 14.08
N PHE A 67 -2.86 13.62 14.03
CA PHE A 67 -3.18 12.91 12.78
C PHE A 67 -4.58 13.19 12.24
N TYR A 68 -5.45 13.80 13.05
CA TYR A 68 -6.88 13.95 12.77
C TYR A 68 -7.23 15.42 12.62
N ASN A 69 -8.40 15.69 12.05
CA ASN A 69 -8.95 17.04 12.09
C ASN A 69 -9.43 17.33 13.53
N PRO A 70 -9.05 18.48 14.13
CA PRO A 70 -9.27 18.77 15.54
C PRO A 70 -10.76 18.81 15.96
N ASN A 71 -11.68 18.88 15.01
CA ASN A 71 -13.12 18.94 15.28
C ASN A 71 -13.80 17.56 15.35
N PHE A 72 -13.08 16.44 15.18
CA PHE A 72 -13.68 15.11 15.02
C PHE A 72 -12.99 14.05 15.90
N LYS A 73 -13.54 12.82 15.87
CA LYS A 73 -13.04 11.65 16.63
C LYS A 73 -11.54 11.47 16.41
N VAL A 74 -10.80 11.31 17.51
CA VAL A 74 -9.37 11.01 17.51
C VAL A 74 -9.19 9.50 17.63
N GLY A 75 -8.61 8.89 16.59
CA GLY A 75 -8.37 7.47 16.53
C GLY A 75 -9.62 6.61 16.38
N PHE A 76 -9.42 5.40 15.92
CA PHE A 76 -10.45 4.40 15.68
C PHE A 76 -10.25 3.20 16.59
N ASP A 77 -11.27 2.40 16.73
CA ASP A 77 -11.27 1.21 17.58
C ASP A 77 -11.08 -0.04 16.71
N TRP A 78 -10.70 -1.15 17.32
CA TRP A 78 -10.46 -2.42 16.62
C TRP A 78 -11.62 -2.83 15.71
N SER A 79 -12.85 -2.66 16.18
CA SER A 79 -14.08 -2.95 15.42
C SER A 79 -14.23 -2.09 14.17
N ASP A 80 -13.69 -0.88 14.16
CA ASP A 80 -13.80 0.06 13.04
C ASP A 80 -12.97 -0.40 11.84
N LEU A 81 -12.00 -1.30 12.01
CA LEU A 81 -11.17 -1.81 10.93
C LEU A 81 -11.91 -2.76 9.98
N PHE A 82 -13.05 -3.30 10.40
CA PHE A 82 -13.77 -4.34 9.67
C PHE A 82 -14.84 -3.76 8.75
N ASN A 83 -15.03 -4.41 7.60
CA ASN A 83 -16.16 -4.18 6.74
C ASN A 83 -17.44 -4.68 7.45
N ASP A 84 -18.37 -3.78 7.71
CA ASP A 84 -19.63 -4.03 8.41
C ASP A 84 -20.79 -4.44 7.48
N ILE A 85 -20.58 -4.43 6.16
CA ILE A 85 -21.61 -4.84 5.18
C ILE A 85 -21.40 -6.27 4.68
N LEU A 86 -20.15 -6.72 4.57
CA LEU A 86 -19.89 -8.13 4.24
C LEU A 86 -20.33 -9.05 5.39
N SER A 87 -20.79 -10.26 5.03
CA SER A 87 -21.14 -11.31 6.00
C SER A 87 -19.99 -11.56 6.99
N ILE A 88 -20.34 -11.92 8.22
CA ILE A 88 -19.38 -12.27 9.28
C ILE A 88 -18.43 -13.39 8.85
N ASP A 89 -18.90 -14.31 8.00
CA ASP A 89 -18.14 -15.45 7.48
C ASP A 89 -17.32 -15.11 6.23
N SER A 90 -17.41 -13.87 5.73
CA SER A 90 -16.64 -13.46 4.55
C SER A 90 -15.15 -13.37 4.88
N GLU A 91 -14.34 -14.10 4.11
CA GLU A 91 -12.88 -14.07 4.20
C GLU A 91 -12.25 -12.70 3.87
N TYR A 92 -13.04 -11.76 3.35
CA TYR A 92 -12.62 -10.42 2.93
C TYR A 92 -12.98 -9.32 3.92
N ARG A 93 -13.73 -9.65 4.97
CA ARG A 93 -14.29 -8.68 5.91
C ARG A 93 -13.23 -7.87 6.65
N ASN A 94 -12.03 -8.42 6.81
CA ASN A 94 -10.93 -7.83 7.54
C ASN A 94 -10.01 -6.92 6.71
N ARG A 95 -10.35 -6.67 5.43
CA ARG A 95 -9.57 -5.80 4.54
C ARG A 95 -9.96 -4.34 4.68
N TYR A 96 -8.95 -3.48 4.81
CA TYR A 96 -9.11 -2.02 4.84
C TYR A 96 -7.90 -1.33 4.20
N LEU A 97 -8.04 -0.03 3.97
CA LEU A 97 -7.00 0.81 3.39
C LEU A 97 -6.54 1.87 4.39
N VAL A 98 -5.24 2.21 4.35
CA VAL A 98 -4.69 3.36 5.07
C VAL A 98 -3.95 4.28 4.09
N GLY A 99 -4.40 5.52 3.99
CA GLY A 99 -3.71 6.62 3.32
C GLY A 99 -2.83 7.33 4.34
N ASP A 100 -1.56 6.94 4.40
CA ASP A 100 -0.53 7.62 5.18
C ASP A 100 0.05 8.74 4.30
N LEU A 101 -0.48 9.95 4.48
CA LEU A 101 -0.19 11.08 3.60
C LEU A 101 0.94 11.98 4.11
N MET A 102 1.81 11.46 4.98
CA MET A 102 3.01 12.19 5.41
C MET A 102 4.16 12.00 4.43
N THR A 103 4.75 13.08 3.93
CA THR A 103 6.02 13.06 3.17
C THR A 103 7.24 13.09 4.09
N LEU A 104 7.12 13.65 5.29
CA LEU A 104 8.25 13.86 6.19
C LEU A 104 8.25 12.90 7.38
N ASP A 105 9.44 12.57 7.87
CA ASP A 105 9.63 11.80 9.11
C ASP A 105 9.50 12.70 10.36
N GLU A 106 9.85 12.17 11.53
CA GLU A 106 9.78 12.91 12.80
C GLU A 106 10.83 14.03 12.90
N ASN A 107 11.90 13.96 12.11
CA ASN A 107 12.96 14.96 12.02
C ASN A 107 12.71 16.00 10.92
N LEU A 108 11.54 15.95 10.27
CA LEU A 108 11.18 16.80 9.13
C LEU A 108 12.06 16.59 7.88
N GLU A 109 12.66 15.41 7.76
CA GLU A 109 13.38 14.94 6.58
C GLU A 109 12.45 14.14 5.67
N SER A 110 12.81 14.01 4.39
CA SER A 110 12.03 13.19 3.45
C SER A 110 12.00 11.74 3.91
N ARG A 111 10.82 11.13 4.07
CA ARG A 111 10.73 9.70 4.42
C ARG A 111 11.28 8.81 3.31
N GLY A 112 11.18 9.28 2.07
CA GLY A 112 11.21 8.43 0.91
C GLY A 112 10.02 7.46 0.88
N ILE A 113 9.89 6.78 -0.25
CA ILE A 113 8.92 5.73 -0.46
C ILE A 113 9.65 4.48 -0.91
N LYS A 114 9.22 3.33 -0.38
CA LYS A 114 9.56 2.01 -0.88
C LYS A 114 8.25 1.25 -1.00
N GLU A 115 7.85 0.93 -2.21
CA GLU A 115 6.66 0.12 -2.43
C GLU A 115 6.90 -1.30 -1.92
N LYS A 116 5.79 -1.99 -1.68
CA LYS A 116 5.76 -3.39 -1.30
C LYS A 116 4.65 -4.03 -2.11
N ASN A 117 5.04 -4.90 -3.05
CA ASN A 117 4.08 -5.74 -3.76
C ASN A 117 3.54 -6.84 -2.83
N PRO A 118 2.32 -7.33 -3.08
CA PRO A 118 1.76 -8.45 -2.32
C PRO A 118 2.58 -9.72 -2.50
N ASP A 119 2.67 -10.50 -1.43
CA ASP A 119 3.20 -11.87 -1.45
C ASP A 119 2.03 -12.84 -1.60
N LEU A 120 1.86 -13.39 -2.82
CA LEU A 120 0.72 -14.26 -3.14
C LEU A 120 0.63 -15.46 -2.20
N SER A 121 1.75 -16.02 -1.75
CA SER A 121 1.77 -17.18 -0.85
C SER A 121 1.11 -16.90 0.51
N LYS A 122 0.98 -15.62 0.90
CA LYS A 122 0.39 -15.19 2.16
C LYS A 122 -1.06 -14.71 2.02
N LEU A 123 -1.57 -14.56 0.80
CA LEU A 123 -2.92 -14.08 0.58
C LEU A 123 -3.93 -15.21 0.69
N ILE A 124 -5.04 -14.94 1.36
CA ILE A 124 -6.15 -15.90 1.46
C ILE A 124 -6.67 -16.32 0.08
N ASP A 125 -6.64 -15.42 -0.91
CA ASP A 125 -7.07 -15.68 -2.30
C ASP A 125 -6.25 -16.78 -2.97
N PHE A 126 -5.01 -17.00 -2.52
CA PHE A 126 -4.05 -17.90 -3.16
C PHE A 126 -3.58 -19.05 -2.26
N LYS A 127 -4.13 -19.20 -1.05
CA LYS A 127 -3.72 -20.21 -0.05
C LYS A 127 -3.71 -21.67 -0.55
N LYS A 128 -4.50 -21.98 -1.59
CA LYS A 128 -4.66 -23.33 -2.15
C LYS A 128 -3.72 -23.63 -3.33
N TYR A 129 -2.94 -22.65 -3.79
CA TYR A 129 -2.04 -22.79 -4.92
C TYR A 129 -0.60 -22.95 -4.45
N ASP A 130 0.22 -23.57 -5.29
CA ASP A 130 1.63 -23.80 -4.99
C ASP A 130 2.53 -22.63 -5.38
N ASN A 131 3.74 -22.63 -4.83
CA ASN A 131 4.75 -21.62 -5.16
C ASN A 131 5.16 -21.65 -6.64
N LYS A 132 4.97 -22.79 -7.33
CA LYS A 132 5.35 -22.91 -8.73
C LYS A 132 4.45 -22.06 -9.62
N LEU A 133 3.16 -21.97 -9.32
CA LEU A 133 2.24 -21.05 -9.98
C LEU A 133 2.71 -19.60 -9.82
N PHE A 134 3.12 -19.20 -8.62
CA PHE A 134 3.55 -17.83 -8.35
C PHE A 134 4.84 -17.48 -9.10
N GLU A 135 5.79 -18.40 -9.18
CA GLU A 135 6.99 -18.23 -10.03
C GLU A 135 6.62 -18.06 -11.52
N LEU A 136 5.65 -18.85 -12.01
CA LEU A 136 5.21 -18.76 -13.40
C LEU A 136 4.47 -17.46 -13.69
N PHE A 137 3.69 -16.94 -12.74
CA PHE A 137 3.09 -15.61 -12.87
C PHE A 137 4.14 -14.51 -13.04
N ASP A 138 5.23 -14.56 -12.28
CA ASP A 138 6.32 -13.59 -12.39
C ASP A 138 7.15 -13.77 -13.67
N LYS A 139 7.28 -14.99 -14.19
CA LYS A 139 8.01 -15.27 -15.44
C LYS A 139 7.22 -14.94 -16.70
N ALA A 140 5.90 -15.08 -16.67
CA ALA A 140 5.06 -14.92 -17.86
C ALA A 140 5.13 -13.52 -18.49
N GLU A 141 5.65 -12.52 -17.78
CA GLU A 141 5.90 -11.17 -18.31
C GLU A 141 7.17 -11.07 -19.17
N GLN A 142 8.04 -12.07 -19.16
CA GLN A 142 9.34 -12.04 -19.84
C GLN A 142 9.23 -12.38 -21.32
N SER A 143 8.33 -13.32 -21.67
CA SER A 143 8.13 -13.75 -23.06
C SER A 143 6.73 -14.35 -23.27
N GLU A 144 6.30 -14.38 -24.53
CA GLU A 144 5.06 -15.05 -24.91
C GLU A 144 5.12 -16.58 -24.67
N ASP A 145 6.32 -17.17 -24.70
CA ASP A 145 6.50 -18.59 -24.40
C ASP A 145 6.36 -18.90 -22.91
N ASP A 146 6.89 -18.03 -22.03
CA ASP A 146 6.66 -18.14 -20.59
C ASP A 146 5.18 -18.02 -20.23
N LYS A 147 4.46 -17.12 -20.93
CA LYS A 147 3.02 -16.99 -20.81
C LYS A 147 2.27 -18.26 -21.21
N LYS A 148 2.67 -18.92 -22.31
CA LYS A 148 2.10 -20.23 -22.69
C LYS A 148 2.36 -21.30 -21.63
N ILE A 149 3.57 -21.33 -21.05
CA ILE A 149 3.92 -22.27 -19.98
C ILE A 149 3.02 -22.06 -18.76
N LEU A 150 2.80 -20.82 -18.34
CA LEU A 150 1.87 -20.49 -17.26
C LEU A 150 0.46 -21.03 -17.55
N PHE A 151 -0.09 -20.76 -18.73
CA PHE A 151 -1.45 -21.18 -19.07
C PHE A 151 -1.60 -22.70 -19.18
N GLN A 152 -0.58 -23.41 -19.67
CA GLN A 152 -0.55 -24.87 -19.66
C GLN A 152 -0.49 -25.42 -18.23
N TYR A 153 0.32 -24.80 -17.36
CA TYR A 153 0.42 -25.19 -15.95
C TYR A 153 -0.93 -25.02 -15.23
N ILE A 154 -1.60 -23.88 -15.41
CA ILE A 154 -2.91 -23.60 -14.83
C ILE A 154 -3.93 -24.65 -15.29
N ARG A 155 -4.05 -24.91 -16.59
CA ARG A 155 -5.01 -25.87 -17.14
C ARG A 155 -4.80 -27.29 -16.60
N LYS A 156 -3.53 -27.69 -16.43
CA LYS A 156 -3.16 -29.03 -15.96
C LYS A 156 -3.41 -29.21 -14.46
N ASN A 157 -3.01 -28.24 -13.64
CA ASN A 157 -3.00 -28.42 -12.17
C ASN A 157 -4.23 -27.81 -11.48
N TYR A 158 -4.88 -26.82 -12.09
CA TYR A 158 -6.02 -26.10 -11.52
C TYR A 158 -7.18 -25.96 -12.53
N PRO A 159 -7.69 -27.09 -13.09
CA PRO A 159 -8.68 -27.04 -14.16
C PRO A 159 -9.93 -26.22 -13.77
N ASN A 160 -10.41 -26.38 -12.53
CA ASN A 160 -11.60 -25.69 -12.02
C ASN A 160 -11.41 -24.18 -11.80
N ASP A 161 -10.16 -23.70 -11.65
CA ASP A 161 -9.85 -22.29 -11.42
C ASP A 161 -9.22 -21.62 -12.64
N THR A 162 -9.15 -22.30 -13.78
CA THR A 162 -8.46 -21.84 -14.99
C THR A 162 -8.89 -20.43 -15.40
N ILE A 163 -10.20 -20.17 -15.41
CA ILE A 163 -10.75 -18.87 -15.82
C ILE A 163 -10.33 -17.78 -14.84
N ALA A 164 -10.43 -18.04 -13.53
CA ALA A 164 -10.11 -17.06 -12.50
C ALA A 164 -8.60 -16.73 -12.46
N LEU A 165 -7.73 -17.74 -12.56
CA LEU A 165 -6.28 -17.55 -12.53
C LEU A 165 -5.77 -16.84 -13.80
N ASN A 166 -6.28 -17.20 -14.98
CA ASN A 166 -5.93 -16.52 -16.22
C ASN A 166 -6.42 -15.06 -16.19
N ASN A 167 -7.64 -14.82 -15.69
CA ASN A 167 -8.17 -13.46 -15.53
C ASN A 167 -7.31 -12.64 -14.56
N PHE A 168 -6.96 -13.18 -13.39
CA PHE A 168 -6.08 -12.49 -12.45
C PHE A 168 -4.74 -12.08 -13.10
N TYR A 169 -4.10 -13.00 -13.83
CA TYR A 169 -2.87 -12.69 -14.54
C TYR A 169 -3.07 -11.58 -15.57
N GLU A 170 -4.03 -11.75 -16.47
CA GLU A 170 -4.24 -10.84 -17.60
C GLU A 170 -4.71 -9.45 -17.17
N LYS A 171 -5.49 -9.37 -16.09
CA LYS A 171 -6.10 -8.11 -15.65
C LYS A 171 -5.27 -7.40 -14.58
N VAL A 172 -4.43 -8.11 -13.84
CA VAL A 172 -3.75 -7.56 -12.66
C VAL A 172 -2.27 -7.88 -12.67
N TRP A 173 -1.91 -9.17 -12.67
CA TRP A 173 -0.55 -9.55 -12.36
C TRP A 173 0.46 -9.20 -13.44
N ARG A 174 0.10 -9.29 -14.73
CA ARG A 174 0.98 -8.97 -15.86
C ARG A 174 1.47 -7.51 -15.90
N PHE A 175 0.87 -6.65 -15.07
CA PHE A 175 1.24 -5.25 -14.93
C PHE A 175 2.22 -5.04 -13.78
N LYS A 176 2.61 -6.09 -13.06
CA LYS A 176 3.48 -5.98 -11.90
C LYS A 176 4.81 -5.36 -12.31
N THR A 177 5.22 -4.36 -11.55
CA THR A 177 6.56 -3.77 -11.63
C THR A 177 7.35 -4.18 -10.40
N PRO A 178 8.69 -4.16 -10.46
CA PRO A 178 9.50 -4.18 -9.25
C PRO A 178 9.02 -3.10 -8.27
N PRO A 179 9.18 -3.28 -6.95
CA PRO A 179 8.77 -2.27 -5.99
C PRO A 179 9.57 -0.97 -6.19
N TYR A 180 8.84 0.12 -6.43
CA TYR A 180 9.41 1.45 -6.59
C TYR A 180 10.09 1.95 -5.30
N GLN A 181 11.30 2.50 -5.39
CA GLN A 181 12.03 3.02 -4.24
C GLN A 181 12.62 4.39 -4.52
N ARG A 182 12.09 5.45 -3.90
CA ARG A 182 12.52 6.82 -4.17
C ARG A 182 12.57 7.70 -2.94
N LYS A 183 13.64 8.49 -2.80
CA LYS A 183 13.78 9.46 -1.72
C LYS A 183 13.06 10.80 -2.01
N PHE A 184 13.10 11.28 -3.24
CA PHE A 184 12.55 12.59 -3.64
C PHE A 184 11.80 12.54 -4.96
N SER A 185 10.77 13.37 -5.11
CA SER A 185 10.10 13.58 -6.39
C SER A 185 10.70 14.77 -7.11
N VAL A 186 10.87 14.66 -8.43
CA VAL A 186 11.42 15.71 -9.27
C VAL A 186 10.37 16.10 -10.31
N MET A 187 10.17 17.41 -10.47
CA MET A 187 9.32 17.97 -11.51
C MET A 187 9.99 19.22 -12.07
N ARG A 188 10.59 19.08 -13.26
CA ARG A 188 11.44 20.12 -13.88
C ARG A 188 12.56 20.51 -12.89
N ASN A 189 12.67 21.80 -12.57
CA ASN A 189 13.67 22.32 -11.63
C ASN A 189 13.26 22.26 -10.15
N LYS A 190 12.11 21.67 -9.82
CA LYS A 190 11.63 21.58 -8.44
C LYS A 190 11.75 20.18 -7.89
N VAL A 191 12.11 20.10 -6.62
CA VAL A 191 12.33 18.86 -5.88
C VAL A 191 11.40 18.85 -4.68
N TYR A 192 10.86 17.68 -4.35
CA TYR A 192 9.92 17.54 -3.24
C TYR A 192 10.23 16.31 -2.41
N ALA A 193 10.00 16.41 -1.11
CA ALA A 193 10.05 15.27 -0.21
C ALA A 193 8.97 14.24 -0.58
N SER A 194 9.35 12.97 -0.57
CA SER A 194 8.45 11.84 -0.83
C SER A 194 8.20 11.03 0.44
N GLY A 195 7.03 10.40 0.53
CA GLY A 195 6.67 9.53 1.65
C GLY A 195 5.20 9.10 1.69
N GLN A 196 4.34 9.79 0.94
CA GLN A 196 2.91 9.48 0.89
C GLN A 196 2.69 8.10 0.29
N ARG A 197 1.81 7.33 0.94
CA ARG A 197 1.55 5.94 0.57
C ARG A 197 0.11 5.54 0.83
N ILE A 198 -0.39 4.64 0.00
CA ILE A 198 -1.55 3.80 0.33
C ILE A 198 -1.04 2.46 0.82
N CYS A 199 -1.61 1.97 1.92
CA CYS A 199 -1.35 0.65 2.49
C CYS A 199 -2.61 -0.20 2.40
N LEU A 200 -2.44 -1.43 1.92
CA LEU A 200 -3.46 -2.46 1.89
C LEU A 200 -3.26 -3.33 3.12
N CYS A 201 -4.28 -3.41 3.96
CA CYS A 201 -4.16 -3.94 5.31
C CYS A 201 -5.20 -5.03 5.61
N GLU A 202 -4.77 -6.10 6.28
CA GLU A 202 -5.67 -7.13 6.82
C GLU A 202 -5.60 -7.17 8.35
N ALA A 203 -6.76 -7.14 8.99
CA ALA A 203 -6.89 -7.23 10.43
C ALA A 203 -6.99 -8.70 10.89
N TYR A 204 -6.04 -9.13 11.74
CA TYR A 204 -6.09 -10.40 12.46
C TYR A 204 -6.06 -10.14 13.95
N ARG A 205 -6.64 -11.06 14.73
CA ARG A 205 -6.84 -10.88 16.18
C ARG A 205 -5.58 -10.38 16.89
N ASP A 206 -4.42 -10.86 16.51
CA ASP A 206 -3.12 -10.65 17.13
C ASP A 206 -2.16 -9.77 16.30
N THR A 207 -2.50 -9.44 15.05
CA THR A 207 -1.64 -8.63 14.19
C THR A 207 -2.39 -7.90 13.08
N LEU A 208 -1.86 -6.77 12.64
CA LEU A 208 -2.28 -6.08 11.41
C LEU A 208 -1.24 -6.34 10.31
N LEU A 209 -1.65 -7.04 9.26
CA LEU A 209 -0.76 -7.37 8.15
C LEU A 209 -0.74 -6.25 7.12
N LEU A 210 0.46 -5.77 6.78
CA LEU A 210 0.69 -4.94 5.59
C LEU A 210 0.82 -5.86 4.37
N VAL A 211 -0.26 -5.97 3.60
CA VAL A 211 -0.34 -6.79 2.39
C VAL A 211 0.48 -6.16 1.27
N ALA A 212 0.22 -4.90 0.98
CA ALA A 212 0.93 -4.13 -0.03
C ALA A 212 1.01 -2.65 0.36
N GLN A 213 1.95 -1.94 -0.23
CA GLN A 213 2.14 -0.51 -0.04
C GLN A 213 2.54 0.13 -1.36
N TYR A 214 1.81 1.15 -1.80
CA TYR A 214 2.06 1.85 -3.05
C TYR A 214 2.31 3.34 -2.83
N ALA A 215 3.21 3.91 -3.61
CA ALA A 215 3.46 5.33 -3.64
C ALA A 215 2.18 6.05 -4.08
N THR A 216 1.81 7.13 -3.40
CA THR A 216 0.59 7.85 -3.75
C THR A 216 0.78 9.35 -3.83
N SER A 217 -0.03 10.03 -4.63
CA SER A 217 -0.16 11.48 -4.61
C SER A 217 -1.54 11.88 -4.15
N SER A 218 -1.59 12.64 -3.05
CA SER A 218 -2.79 13.29 -2.55
C SER A 218 -2.85 14.78 -2.95
N LYS A 219 -3.89 15.48 -2.47
CA LYS A 219 -4.24 16.86 -2.81
C LYS A 219 -3.06 17.81 -2.59
N ARG A 220 -2.69 18.52 -3.64
CA ARG A 220 -1.85 19.71 -3.55
C ARG A 220 -2.37 20.86 -4.38
N LEU A 221 -2.99 20.59 -5.52
CA LEU A 221 -3.21 21.62 -6.54
C LEU A 221 -4.68 21.92 -6.72
N THR A 222 -5.02 23.16 -7.08
CA THR A 222 -6.35 23.47 -7.62
C THR A 222 -6.19 24.17 -8.97
N PRO A 223 -6.97 23.80 -9.99
CA PRO A 223 -6.93 24.47 -11.28
C PRO A 223 -7.56 25.87 -11.18
N ILE A 224 -6.95 26.83 -11.85
CA ILE A 224 -7.48 28.15 -12.21
C ILE A 224 -7.68 28.12 -13.72
N ILE A 225 -8.90 28.36 -14.17
CA ILE A 225 -9.29 28.29 -15.57
C ILE A 225 -9.53 29.71 -16.08
N ASP A 226 -8.68 30.18 -16.97
CA ASP A 226 -8.88 31.44 -17.69
C ASP A 226 -9.80 31.14 -18.89
N LYS A 227 -10.92 31.87 -19.01
CA LYS A 227 -11.89 31.71 -20.10
C LYS A 227 -11.98 32.95 -20.98
N ASP A 228 -12.29 32.76 -22.26
CA ASP A 228 -12.59 33.87 -23.18
C ASP A 228 -14.01 34.41 -22.96
N SER A 229 -14.35 35.48 -23.70
CA SER A 229 -15.69 36.10 -23.67
C SER A 229 -16.81 35.16 -24.12
N SER A 230 -16.49 34.07 -24.82
CA SER A 230 -17.42 33.04 -25.26
C SER A 230 -17.50 31.86 -24.29
N GLY A 231 -16.75 31.88 -23.19
CA GLY A 231 -16.73 30.84 -22.16
C GLY A 231 -15.80 29.66 -22.46
N ASN A 232 -15.02 29.70 -23.54
CA ASN A 232 -14.03 28.68 -23.87
C ASN A 232 -12.79 28.83 -22.99
N THR A 233 -12.15 27.71 -22.65
CA THR A 233 -10.93 27.73 -21.83
C THR A 233 -9.74 28.22 -22.67
N ILE A 234 -9.15 29.35 -22.27
CA ILE A 234 -7.90 29.89 -22.83
C ILE A 234 -6.70 29.21 -22.19
N SER A 235 -6.70 29.08 -20.87
CA SER A 235 -5.56 28.54 -20.14
C SER A 235 -6.01 27.85 -18.85
N THR A 236 -5.28 26.81 -18.44
CA THR A 236 -5.43 26.20 -17.11
C THR A 236 -4.10 26.30 -16.38
N LYS A 237 -4.10 27.00 -15.24
CA LYS A 237 -2.97 27.11 -14.32
C LYS A 237 -3.27 26.33 -13.05
N HIS A 238 -2.24 25.87 -12.36
CA HIS A 238 -2.40 25.17 -11.09
C HIS A 238 -1.74 25.98 -9.98
N ILE A 239 -2.49 26.24 -8.91
CA ILE A 239 -1.95 26.86 -7.70
C ILE A 239 -1.94 25.88 -6.54
N GLU A 240 -1.06 26.14 -5.58
CA GLU A 240 -0.98 25.32 -4.38
C GLU A 240 -2.19 25.53 -3.45
N TYR A 241 -2.77 24.42 -3.06
CA TYR A 241 -3.97 24.27 -2.26
C TYR A 241 -3.88 22.96 -1.47
N LEU A 242 -3.09 23.01 -0.40
CA LEU A 242 -2.87 21.91 0.54
C LEU A 242 -4.07 21.73 1.48
N PRO A 243 -4.40 20.48 1.87
CA PRO A 243 -5.46 20.16 2.83
C PRO A 243 -4.96 20.27 4.29
N ILE A 244 -4.38 21.41 4.66
CA ILE A 244 -3.89 21.69 6.02
C ILE A 244 -4.59 22.92 6.59
N GLU A 245 -4.42 23.20 7.88
CA GLU A 245 -4.99 24.34 8.59
C GLU A 245 -6.51 24.46 8.33
N LYS A 246 -6.96 25.62 7.82
CA LYS A 246 -8.36 25.90 7.49
C LYS A 246 -8.95 24.93 6.46
N ARG A 247 -8.11 24.19 5.72
CA ARG A 247 -8.48 23.23 4.68
C ARG A 247 -8.30 21.78 5.12
N ARG A 248 -7.95 21.53 6.38
CA ARG A 248 -7.76 20.18 6.96
C ARG A 248 -8.99 19.28 6.81
N SER A 249 -10.17 19.86 6.64
CA SER A 249 -11.42 19.15 6.41
C SER A 249 -11.58 18.58 4.99
N TYR A 250 -10.65 18.86 4.06
CA TYR A 250 -10.75 18.37 2.68
C TYR A 250 -10.84 16.83 2.62
N TYR A 251 -9.98 16.16 3.37
CA TYR A 251 -10.03 14.71 3.59
C TYR A 251 -10.70 14.41 4.93
N ALA A 252 -11.74 13.56 4.92
CA ALA A 252 -12.23 12.89 6.11
C ALA A 252 -11.15 11.95 6.67
N SER A 253 -11.18 11.68 7.98
CA SER A 253 -10.27 10.65 8.54
C SER A 253 -10.78 9.23 8.27
N LEU A 254 -12.06 9.09 7.92
CA LEU A 254 -12.69 7.83 7.52
C LEU A 254 -13.53 8.03 6.26
N TYR A 255 -13.28 7.18 5.29
CA TYR A 255 -14.04 7.01 4.06
C TYR A 255 -14.49 5.56 3.92
N ARG A 256 -15.49 5.35 3.08
CA ARG A 256 -15.93 4.04 2.61
C ARG A 256 -15.75 3.91 1.11
N ILE A 257 -15.26 2.77 0.63
CA ILE A 257 -15.17 2.48 -0.80
C ILE A 257 -16.57 2.10 -1.32
N THR A 258 -17.28 3.03 -1.94
CA THR A 258 -18.69 2.84 -2.31
C THR A 258 -18.89 2.23 -3.69
N SER A 259 -17.93 2.39 -4.60
CA SER A 259 -17.98 1.81 -5.94
C SER A 259 -16.59 1.46 -6.45
N LYS A 260 -16.51 0.39 -7.25
CA LYS A 260 -15.30 -0.06 -7.94
C LYS A 260 -15.53 -0.03 -9.45
N ASN A 261 -15.05 1.02 -10.09
CA ASN A 261 -15.25 1.30 -11.50
C ASN A 261 -14.09 0.72 -12.34
N TRP A 262 -14.35 0.45 -13.60
CA TRP A 262 -13.41 -0.19 -14.53
C TRP A 262 -12.61 0.83 -15.35
N GLU A 263 -11.96 0.39 -16.42
CA GLU A 263 -11.24 1.22 -17.39
C GLU A 263 -11.51 0.75 -18.82
N THR A 264 -11.29 1.59 -19.83
CA THR A 264 -11.49 1.27 -21.25
C THR A 264 -10.53 0.21 -21.79
N ASP A 265 -9.29 0.22 -21.33
CA ASP A 265 -8.20 -0.52 -21.97
C ASP A 265 -8.26 -2.03 -21.68
N ARG A 266 -9.08 -2.42 -20.70
CA ARG A 266 -9.38 -3.82 -20.39
C ARG A 266 -10.86 -4.06 -20.61
N VAL A 267 -11.21 -5.12 -21.34
CA VAL A 267 -12.61 -5.56 -21.44
C VAL A 267 -13.07 -6.09 -20.08
N TYR A 268 -14.27 -5.70 -19.64
CA TYR A 268 -14.91 -6.27 -18.45
C TYR A 268 -15.67 -7.54 -18.84
N GLU A 269 -15.32 -8.67 -18.25
CA GLU A 269 -15.79 -10.00 -18.62
C GLU A 269 -16.51 -10.70 -17.47
N ASN A 270 -17.12 -11.85 -17.75
CA ASN A 270 -17.84 -12.62 -16.72
C ASN A 270 -16.94 -13.02 -15.53
N ALA A 271 -15.66 -13.31 -15.78
CA ALA A 271 -14.70 -13.61 -14.73
C ALA A 271 -14.49 -12.42 -13.77
N ASP A 272 -14.47 -11.20 -14.31
CA ASP A 272 -14.36 -9.97 -13.51
C ASP A 272 -15.61 -9.77 -12.65
N MET A 273 -16.80 -10.02 -13.20
CA MET A 273 -18.06 -9.95 -12.45
C MET A 273 -18.15 -11.00 -11.34
N VAL A 274 -17.73 -12.23 -11.60
CA VAL A 274 -17.69 -13.30 -10.58
C VAL A 274 -16.75 -12.91 -9.44
N HIS A 275 -15.55 -12.39 -9.77
CA HIS A 275 -14.61 -11.91 -8.76
C HIS A 275 -15.14 -10.70 -8.00
N ASP A 276 -15.66 -9.69 -8.69
CA ASP A 276 -16.21 -8.48 -8.05
C ASP A 276 -17.35 -8.85 -7.10
N ASN A 277 -18.26 -9.77 -7.48
CA ASN A 277 -19.29 -10.30 -6.58
C ASN A 277 -18.71 -10.97 -5.33
N LYS A 278 -17.62 -11.74 -5.48
CA LYS A 278 -16.94 -12.43 -4.37
C LYS A 278 -16.42 -11.43 -3.32
N VAL A 279 -15.94 -10.26 -3.76
CA VAL A 279 -15.43 -9.20 -2.89
C VAL A 279 -16.46 -8.09 -2.60
N GLY A 280 -17.75 -8.39 -2.71
CA GLY A 280 -18.83 -7.49 -2.29
C GLY A 280 -19.32 -6.50 -3.35
N GLY A 281 -18.75 -6.52 -4.56
CA GLY A 281 -19.27 -5.87 -5.75
C GLY A 281 -18.21 -5.14 -6.58
N GLY A 282 -18.70 -4.49 -7.64
CA GLY A 282 -17.93 -3.80 -8.67
C GLY A 282 -18.74 -3.69 -9.95
N ASN A 283 -18.26 -2.89 -10.91
CA ASN A 283 -18.99 -2.68 -12.17
C ASN A 283 -18.07 -2.25 -13.32
N GLN A 284 -18.64 -2.32 -14.53
CA GLN A 284 -18.01 -1.95 -15.79
C GLN A 284 -18.04 -0.44 -16.11
N ARG A 285 -18.58 0.42 -15.22
CA ARG A 285 -18.65 1.86 -15.49
C ARG A 285 -17.24 2.43 -15.52
N ILE A 286 -17.05 3.43 -16.36
CA ILE A 286 -15.79 4.18 -16.47
C ILE A 286 -16.01 5.56 -15.88
N THR A 287 -15.05 6.06 -15.11
CA THR A 287 -15.11 7.39 -14.50
C THR A 287 -14.34 8.39 -15.35
N PHE A 288 -14.93 9.56 -15.59
CA PHE A 288 -14.29 10.63 -16.34
C PHE A 288 -14.18 11.90 -15.50
N TYR A 289 -13.00 12.49 -15.46
CA TYR A 289 -12.78 13.84 -14.99
C TYR A 289 -13.23 14.84 -16.05
N LYS A 290 -14.17 15.72 -15.67
CA LYS A 290 -14.79 16.74 -16.54
C LYS A 290 -15.32 16.18 -17.87
N GLY A 291 -15.77 14.92 -17.88
CA GLY A 291 -16.33 14.26 -19.06
C GLY A 291 -15.33 13.82 -20.13
N ASN A 292 -14.04 14.18 -20.02
CA ASN A 292 -13.09 14.01 -21.11
C ASN A 292 -11.88 13.14 -20.76
N ALA A 293 -11.36 13.25 -19.53
CA ALA A 293 -10.18 12.51 -19.12
C ALA A 293 -10.58 11.31 -18.26
N GLN A 294 -10.36 10.10 -18.77
CA GLN A 294 -10.64 8.89 -18.00
C GLN A 294 -9.81 8.84 -16.72
N LEU A 295 -10.42 8.33 -15.65
CA LEU A 295 -9.76 7.96 -14.41
C LEU A 295 -9.82 6.43 -14.31
N PRO A 296 -8.77 5.70 -14.72
CA PRO A 296 -8.77 4.24 -14.75
C PRO A 296 -8.83 3.64 -13.35
N ASN A 297 -9.49 2.48 -13.24
CA ASN A 297 -9.57 1.70 -11.99
C ASN A 297 -10.13 2.49 -10.80
N PHE A 298 -11.07 3.39 -11.07
CA PHE A 298 -11.52 4.36 -10.09
C PHE A 298 -12.32 3.71 -8.96
N LEU A 299 -11.80 3.84 -7.74
CA LEU A 299 -12.49 3.51 -6.50
C LEU A 299 -13.16 4.77 -5.97
N LEU A 300 -14.49 4.85 -6.06
CA LEU A 300 -15.24 5.95 -5.46
C LEU A 300 -15.19 5.79 -3.94
N MET A 301 -14.86 6.89 -3.24
CA MET A 301 -14.84 6.92 -1.79
C MET A 301 -15.81 7.98 -1.26
N GLU A 302 -16.60 7.62 -0.27
CA GLU A 302 -17.54 8.53 0.38
C GLU A 302 -17.13 8.74 1.84
N PRO A 303 -17.03 9.99 2.34
CA PRO A 303 -16.65 10.23 3.71
C PRO A 303 -17.78 9.79 4.65
N SER A 304 -17.42 9.31 5.84
CA SER A 304 -18.43 9.03 6.86
C SER A 304 -19.22 10.29 7.24
N ILE A 305 -20.45 10.09 7.72
CA ILE A 305 -21.43 11.14 8.04
C ILE A 305 -20.85 12.18 9.00
N GLU A 306 -19.96 11.77 9.90
CA GLU A 306 -19.30 12.64 10.86
C GLU A 306 -18.42 13.70 10.20
N TYR A 307 -18.06 13.56 8.92
CA TYR A 307 -17.19 14.49 8.18
C TYR A 307 -17.95 15.23 7.06
N PRO A 308 -18.96 16.05 7.36
CA PRO A 308 -19.85 16.63 6.35
C PRO A 308 -19.16 17.61 5.40
N LYS A 309 -18.00 18.16 5.80
CA LYS A 309 -17.19 19.11 5.01
C LYS A 309 -16.16 18.43 4.09
N ALA A 310 -16.00 17.11 4.19
CA ALA A 310 -15.04 16.37 3.38
C ALA A 310 -15.52 16.20 1.94
N MET A 311 -14.57 16.09 1.02
CA MET A 311 -14.88 15.92 -0.41
C MET A 311 -15.55 14.57 -0.67
N ARG A 312 -16.75 14.58 -1.26
CA ARG A 312 -17.57 13.39 -1.56
C ARG A 312 -17.37 12.81 -2.96
N SER A 313 -16.79 13.57 -3.87
CA SER A 313 -16.61 13.17 -5.29
C SER A 313 -15.15 12.87 -5.63
N ASN A 314 -14.38 12.38 -4.65
CA ASN A 314 -13.01 11.92 -4.85
C ASN A 314 -12.97 10.39 -4.94
N GLY A 315 -11.83 9.87 -5.39
CA GLY A 315 -11.57 8.44 -5.40
C GLY A 315 -10.09 8.11 -5.34
N ILE A 316 -9.81 6.81 -5.42
CA ILE A 316 -8.47 6.25 -5.62
C ILE A 316 -8.38 5.76 -7.06
N HIS A 317 -7.38 6.17 -7.82
CA HIS A 317 -7.28 5.78 -9.23
C HIS A 317 -5.84 5.83 -9.76
N GLU A 318 -5.62 5.26 -10.95
CA GLU A 318 -4.35 5.32 -11.66
C GLU A 318 -3.97 6.76 -12.07
N VAL A 319 -2.68 7.11 -12.10
CA VAL A 319 -2.25 8.38 -12.69
C VAL A 319 -2.72 8.49 -14.15
N ALA A 320 -3.58 9.46 -14.45
CA ALA A 320 -4.22 9.59 -15.77
C ALA A 320 -4.11 10.98 -16.42
N LEU A 321 -3.86 12.02 -15.63
CA LEU A 321 -3.78 13.39 -16.14
C LEU A 321 -2.36 13.73 -16.57
N ARG A 322 -2.14 13.95 -17.87
CA ARG A 322 -0.84 14.35 -18.44
C ARG A 322 -0.26 15.62 -17.79
N GLU A 323 -1.13 16.53 -17.37
CA GLU A 323 -0.77 17.79 -16.71
C GLU A 323 -0.13 17.59 -15.33
N LEU A 324 -0.35 16.43 -14.69
CA LEU A 324 0.13 16.12 -13.35
C LEU A 324 1.14 14.98 -13.41
N SER A 325 2.43 15.35 -13.41
CA SER A 325 3.56 14.42 -13.56
C SER A 325 3.40 13.12 -12.74
N ARG A 326 3.59 11.99 -13.42
CA ARG A 326 3.70 10.65 -12.84
C ARG A 326 4.92 10.54 -11.90
N GLY A 327 6.01 11.22 -12.26
CA GLY A 327 7.21 11.38 -11.44
C GLY A 327 7.00 12.12 -10.12
N MET A 328 5.76 12.35 -9.68
CA MET A 328 5.41 12.91 -8.38
C MET A 328 4.70 11.93 -7.44
N LEU A 329 4.56 10.64 -7.82
CA LEU A 329 3.98 9.60 -6.95
C LEU A 329 4.80 9.40 -5.65
N GLY A 330 4.15 9.52 -4.50
CA GLY A 330 4.82 9.58 -3.19
C GLY A 330 4.87 10.98 -2.61
N THR A 331 4.45 12.00 -3.37
CA THR A 331 4.36 13.39 -2.95
C THR A 331 2.95 13.93 -3.25
N ALA A 332 2.47 14.88 -2.44
CA ALA A 332 1.25 15.62 -2.73
C ALA A 332 1.36 16.31 -4.11
N ASN A 333 0.56 15.88 -5.08
CA ASN A 333 0.56 16.43 -6.46
C ASN A 333 -0.76 16.18 -7.20
N SER A 334 -1.85 15.87 -6.50
CA SER A 334 -3.17 15.69 -7.11
C SER A 334 -4.02 16.95 -6.99
N ILE A 335 -5.07 17.01 -7.81
CA ILE A 335 -6.15 18.00 -7.68
C ILE A 335 -7.22 17.61 -6.67
N GLY A 336 -7.18 16.37 -6.15
CA GLY A 336 -8.15 15.90 -5.18
C GLY A 336 -8.12 14.42 -4.85
N CYS A 337 -8.20 13.58 -5.88
CA CYS A 337 -8.13 12.14 -5.71
C CYS A 337 -6.79 11.66 -5.13
N ILE A 338 -6.79 10.41 -4.69
CA ILE A 338 -5.57 9.70 -4.32
C ILE A 338 -5.11 8.91 -5.54
N ARG A 339 -3.89 9.17 -6.00
CA ARG A 339 -3.37 8.59 -7.26
C ARG A 339 -2.39 7.46 -6.99
N LEU A 340 -2.45 6.39 -7.76
CA LEU A 340 -1.55 5.23 -7.67
C LEU A 340 -0.82 4.98 -8.99
N SER A 341 0.24 4.18 -8.92
CA SER A 341 0.85 3.56 -10.10
C SER A 341 -0.14 2.63 -10.82
N ASP A 342 0.19 2.24 -12.05
CA ASP A 342 -0.58 1.30 -12.86
C ASP A 342 -0.92 0.02 -12.09
N PHE A 343 0.10 -0.76 -11.73
CA PHE A 343 -0.06 -1.98 -10.93
C PHE A 343 -0.74 -1.72 -9.59
N GLY A 344 -0.33 -0.66 -8.88
CA GLY A 344 -0.90 -0.31 -7.59
C GLY A 344 -2.40 -0.08 -7.67
N SER A 345 -2.88 0.60 -8.72
CA SER A 345 -4.31 0.84 -8.94
C SER A 345 -5.08 -0.43 -9.28
N LYS A 346 -4.54 -1.26 -10.19
CA LYS A 346 -5.17 -2.50 -10.65
C LYS A 346 -5.27 -3.52 -9.52
N PHE A 347 -4.19 -3.73 -8.77
CA PHE A 347 -4.19 -4.62 -7.62
C PHE A 347 -5.08 -4.09 -6.49
N THR A 348 -5.01 -2.79 -6.17
CA THR A 348 -5.89 -2.21 -5.13
C THR A 348 -7.36 -2.40 -5.48
N ARG A 349 -7.76 -2.12 -6.74
CA ARG A 349 -9.15 -2.34 -7.18
C ARG A 349 -9.56 -3.81 -7.13
N TRP A 350 -8.69 -4.73 -7.55
CA TRP A 350 -8.97 -6.16 -7.52
C TRP A 350 -9.09 -6.71 -6.09
N TRP A 351 -8.24 -6.24 -5.19
CA TRP A 351 -8.07 -6.81 -3.85
C TRP A 351 -9.04 -6.26 -2.81
N ILE A 352 -9.34 -4.96 -2.83
CA ILE A 352 -10.17 -4.32 -1.82
C ILE A 352 -11.65 -4.68 -2.04
N PRO A 353 -12.39 -5.11 -1.01
CA PRO A 353 -13.81 -5.33 -1.15
C PRO A 353 -14.56 -4.01 -1.28
N GLN A 354 -15.71 -4.04 -1.95
CA GLN A 354 -16.66 -2.93 -1.85
C GLN A 354 -17.03 -2.73 -0.38
N SER A 355 -17.34 -1.50 -0.01
CA SER A 355 -17.69 -1.12 1.35
C SER A 355 -16.54 -1.20 2.37
N ALA A 356 -15.30 -1.45 1.96
CA ALA A 356 -14.16 -1.40 2.86
C ALA A 356 -13.92 0.01 3.44
N ASN A 357 -13.39 0.07 4.65
CA ASN A 357 -12.98 1.32 5.30
C ASN A 357 -11.64 1.81 4.73
N PHE A 358 -11.55 3.11 4.50
CA PHE A 358 -10.34 3.80 4.10
C PHE A 358 -10.03 4.93 5.07
N PHE A 359 -8.93 4.78 5.82
CA PHE A 359 -8.49 5.75 6.81
C PHE A 359 -7.46 6.71 6.21
N VAL A 360 -7.67 8.01 6.31
CA VAL A 360 -6.73 9.02 5.78
C VAL A 360 -6.10 9.80 6.92
N LEU A 361 -4.78 9.66 7.09
CA LEU A 361 -4.06 10.09 8.29
C LEU A 361 -2.79 10.85 7.91
N TYR A 362 -2.60 12.02 8.51
CA TYR A 362 -1.38 12.82 8.37
C TYR A 362 -1.31 13.94 9.41
N LYS A 363 -0.08 14.29 9.79
CA LYS A 363 0.23 15.52 10.51
C LYS A 363 0.47 16.65 9.52
N GLU A 364 -0.08 17.83 9.80
CA GLU A 364 -0.05 18.97 8.87
C GLU A 364 1.39 19.40 8.51
N ASN A 365 2.25 19.51 9.52
CA ASN A 365 3.67 19.88 9.35
C ASN A 365 4.52 18.82 8.64
N ARG A 366 3.96 17.64 8.35
CA ARG A 366 4.66 16.53 7.68
C ARG A 366 4.03 16.16 6.34
N TYR A 367 3.04 16.92 5.87
CA TYR A 367 2.24 16.57 4.70
C TYR A 367 2.94 16.84 3.36
N HIS A 368 3.70 17.94 3.25
CA HIS A 368 4.35 18.37 2.01
C HIS A 368 5.58 19.24 2.31
N LYS A 369 6.63 19.14 1.48
CA LYS A 369 7.81 20.01 1.52
C LYS A 369 8.47 20.07 0.14
N GLU A 370 8.64 21.28 -0.38
CA GLU A 370 9.56 21.57 -1.49
C GLU A 370 10.99 21.65 -0.93
N LEU A 371 11.96 21.11 -1.67
CA LEU A 371 13.37 21.04 -1.31
C LEU A 371 14.20 21.87 -2.31
N SER A 372 15.40 22.30 -1.90
CA SER A 372 16.36 22.89 -2.83
C SER A 372 16.91 21.81 -3.77
N LYS A 373 17.19 22.19 -5.02
CA LYS A 373 17.72 21.28 -6.04
C LYS A 373 19.22 21.04 -5.83
N GLU A 374 19.92 22.05 -5.33
CA GLU A 374 21.34 22.00 -4.98
C GLU A 374 21.58 20.86 -3.97
N ASP A 375 20.65 20.65 -3.04
CA ASP A 375 20.74 19.62 -2.00
C ASP A 375 20.71 18.18 -2.55
N ILE A 376 20.23 17.95 -3.78
CA ILE A 376 20.00 16.59 -4.31
C ILE A 376 20.60 16.36 -5.70
N GLN A 377 21.43 17.28 -6.20
CA GLN A 377 21.95 17.21 -7.57
C GLN A 377 22.75 15.93 -7.84
N GLU A 378 23.47 15.44 -6.83
CA GLU A 378 24.25 14.20 -6.90
C GLU A 378 23.37 12.94 -6.84
N GLU A 379 22.12 13.07 -6.41
CA GLU A 379 21.15 11.97 -6.31
C GLU A 379 20.27 11.82 -7.56
N LEU A 380 20.36 12.76 -8.51
CA LEU A 380 19.64 12.68 -9.78
C LEU A 380 20.27 11.60 -10.68
N PRO A 381 19.45 10.76 -11.34
CA PRO A 381 19.95 9.62 -12.11
C PRO A 381 20.69 10.02 -13.39
N PHE A 382 20.39 11.20 -13.92
CA PHE A 382 20.96 11.69 -15.17
C PHE A 382 21.36 13.16 -15.00
N ARG A 383 22.59 13.48 -15.38
CA ARG A 383 23.15 14.84 -15.33
C ARG A 383 22.87 15.62 -16.62
N ASN A 384 22.67 14.90 -17.71
CA ASN A 384 22.53 15.46 -19.05
C ASN A 384 21.75 14.51 -19.96
N GLU A 385 21.41 15.02 -21.15
CA GLU A 385 20.64 14.30 -22.16
C GLU A 385 21.33 13.03 -22.65
N LYS A 386 22.66 13.05 -22.79
CA LYS A 386 23.44 11.88 -23.22
C LYS A 386 23.28 10.71 -22.26
N GLU A 387 23.35 10.96 -20.96
CA GLU A 387 23.14 9.91 -19.94
C GLU A 387 21.73 9.34 -19.99
N GLY A 388 20.71 10.19 -20.11
CA GLY A 388 19.31 9.75 -20.25
C GLY A 388 19.09 8.90 -21.50
N ASN A 389 19.64 9.31 -22.64
CA ASN A 389 19.47 8.58 -23.90
C ASN A 389 20.16 7.21 -23.87
N LEU A 390 21.34 7.09 -23.27
CA LEU A 390 22.00 5.79 -23.08
C LEU A 390 21.15 4.81 -22.26
N PHE A 391 20.43 5.30 -21.24
CA PHE A 391 19.51 4.46 -20.47
C PHE A 391 18.27 4.05 -21.29
N ARG A 392 17.72 4.95 -22.10
CA ARG A 392 16.59 4.64 -23.01
C ARG A 392 16.94 3.55 -24.00
N GLU A 393 18.06 3.71 -24.70
CA GLU A 393 18.54 2.72 -25.68
C GLU A 393 18.69 1.35 -25.03
N TRP A 394 19.31 1.30 -23.85
CA TRP A 394 19.43 0.07 -23.09
C TRP A 394 18.06 -0.54 -22.73
N LEU A 395 17.13 0.26 -22.20
CA LEU A 395 15.83 -0.22 -21.77
C LEU A 395 15.00 -0.77 -22.95
N HIS A 396 15.05 -0.10 -24.10
CA HIS A 396 14.37 -0.55 -25.32
C HIS A 396 14.96 -1.83 -25.89
N ASN A 397 16.28 -1.96 -25.88
CA ASN A 397 16.96 -3.14 -26.42
C ASN A 397 16.80 -4.36 -25.51
N GLU A 398 16.97 -4.19 -24.21
CA GLU A 398 17.02 -5.30 -23.24
C GLU A 398 15.66 -5.63 -22.63
N LYS A 399 14.73 -4.66 -22.59
CA LYS A 399 13.42 -4.80 -21.96
C LYS A 399 12.31 -4.08 -22.75
N PRO A 400 12.12 -4.39 -24.05
CA PRO A 400 11.17 -3.67 -24.91
C PRO A 400 9.74 -3.67 -24.36
N LEU A 401 9.30 -4.77 -23.76
CA LEU A 401 7.98 -4.87 -23.13
C LEU A 401 7.84 -3.91 -21.93
N LYS A 402 8.90 -3.72 -21.14
CA LYS A 402 8.90 -2.82 -19.99
C LYS A 402 9.05 -1.35 -20.40
N ALA A 403 9.85 -1.06 -21.42
CA ALA A 403 9.91 0.29 -22.02
C ALA A 403 8.51 0.74 -22.46
N LYS A 404 7.80 -0.14 -23.19
CA LYS A 404 6.42 0.08 -23.62
C LYS A 404 5.45 0.22 -22.45
N GLN A 405 5.54 -0.65 -21.45
CA GLN A 405 4.67 -0.60 -20.26
C GLN A 405 4.83 0.73 -19.48
N LEU A 406 6.06 1.24 -19.41
CA LEU A 406 6.38 2.48 -18.70
C LEU A 406 6.22 3.73 -19.55
N ASP A 407 5.78 3.61 -20.81
CA ASP A 407 5.62 4.73 -21.75
C ASP A 407 6.92 5.56 -21.88
N VAL A 408 8.05 4.85 -21.95
CA VAL A 408 9.38 5.47 -22.14
C VAL A 408 9.68 5.48 -23.63
N ASP A 409 9.62 6.66 -24.24
CA ASP A 409 10.06 6.87 -25.62
C ASP A 409 11.58 6.70 -25.76
N ILE A 410 12.03 6.40 -26.99
CA ILE A 410 13.45 6.27 -27.32
C ILE A 410 14.19 7.62 -27.28
N ASP A 411 13.44 8.72 -27.44
CA ASP A 411 13.88 10.11 -27.39
C ASP A 411 13.05 10.94 -26.39
N GLY A 412 13.55 12.11 -26.01
CA GLY A 412 12.86 13.06 -25.14
C GLY A 412 13.65 13.52 -23.91
N SER A 413 13.02 14.36 -23.06
CA SER A 413 13.73 15.00 -21.94
C SER A 413 14.26 13.98 -20.94
N PHE A 414 15.55 14.03 -20.61
CA PHE A 414 16.22 13.09 -19.71
C PHE A 414 15.75 13.19 -18.24
N ASP A 415 15.01 14.24 -17.88
CA ASP A 415 14.51 14.53 -16.53
C ASP A 415 12.98 14.39 -16.41
N ASN A 416 12.32 13.78 -17.38
CA ASN A 416 10.87 13.58 -17.34
C ASN A 416 10.46 12.43 -16.40
N GLY A 417 9.21 12.45 -15.92
CA GLY A 417 8.74 11.47 -14.94
C GLY A 417 8.80 10.01 -15.39
N PHE A 418 8.65 9.73 -16.69
CA PHE A 418 8.65 8.37 -17.22
C PHE A 418 10.03 7.74 -17.18
N ILE A 419 11.06 8.45 -17.69
CA ILE A 419 12.44 7.94 -17.64
C ILE A 419 12.96 7.86 -16.19
N LEU A 420 12.61 8.83 -15.34
CA LEU A 420 13.01 8.80 -13.92
C LEU A 420 12.38 7.61 -13.19
N ASP A 421 11.10 7.31 -13.45
CA ASP A 421 10.45 6.13 -12.87
C ASP A 421 11.05 4.83 -13.43
N ALA A 422 11.39 4.77 -14.72
CA ALA A 422 12.04 3.62 -15.31
C ALA A 422 13.45 3.37 -14.75
N TYR A 423 14.24 4.43 -14.57
CA TYR A 423 15.55 4.33 -13.91
C TYR A 423 15.38 3.92 -12.45
N ASN A 424 14.34 4.36 -11.77
CA ASN A 424 14.06 3.91 -10.42
C ASN A 424 13.88 2.39 -10.32
N LEU A 425 13.22 1.80 -11.32
CA LEU A 425 12.90 0.37 -11.37
C LEU A 425 14.06 -0.49 -11.88
N TYR A 426 14.85 0.03 -12.84
CA TYR A 426 15.83 -0.76 -13.60
C TYR A 426 17.25 -0.19 -13.59
N GLY A 427 17.46 0.97 -12.97
CA GLY A 427 18.75 1.67 -12.95
C GLY A 427 19.86 0.84 -12.32
N GLU A 428 19.59 0.09 -11.25
CA GLU A 428 20.59 -0.79 -10.65
C GLU A 428 21.07 -1.88 -11.63
N GLU A 429 20.15 -2.45 -12.41
CA GLU A 429 20.48 -3.44 -13.44
C GLU A 429 21.29 -2.81 -14.58
N TYR A 430 20.91 -1.61 -15.01
CA TYR A 430 21.62 -0.83 -16.01
C TYR A 430 23.06 -0.50 -15.57
N GLU A 431 23.25 0.01 -14.36
CA GLU A 431 24.57 0.38 -13.83
C GLU A 431 25.48 -0.84 -13.65
N LYS A 432 24.90 -2.01 -13.32
CA LYS A 432 25.66 -3.28 -13.23
C LYS A 432 26.20 -3.74 -14.58
N LYS A 433 25.51 -3.46 -15.69
CA LYS A 433 25.97 -3.82 -17.04
C LYS A 433 27.02 -2.85 -17.61
N ARG A 434 27.13 -1.63 -17.06
CA ARG A 434 28.13 -0.63 -17.47
C ARG A 434 29.48 -0.76 -16.77
N LYS A 435 29.51 -1.47 -15.65
CA LYS A 435 30.73 -1.87 -14.94
C LYS A 435 31.26 -3.16 -15.53
#